data_AF-A0A5M3N4L9-F1
#
_entry.id   AF-A0A5M3N4L9-F1
#
_cell.length_a   1.000
_cell.length_b   1.000
_cell.length_c   1.000
_cell.angle_alpha   90.00
_cell.angle_beta   90.00
_cell.angle_gamma   90.00
#
_symmetry.space_group_name_H-M   'P 1'
#
loop_
_entity.id
_entity.type
_entity.pdbx_description
1 polymer ?
#
loop_
_entity_poly.entity_id
_entity_poly.type
_entity_poly.pdbx_seq_one_letter_code
_entity_poly.pdbx_strand_id
1 'polypeptide(L)'
;MQRLLQQLATLQKAYFPATRPIQRTPGGMDIVLNGFPGTGKCTILEQLKALLPADDTSPLLLHNHLLIDPAAALYPDRSEDHHMLRRRIREVVFPCIRRLVEEGHIVLMTACLAADDARDAAFFQEHLGLVRGTGVPLYWITAYCEQTRLMQRVQSHGRVHSGKTKLTDPSTLQKLVDTHRLIEPEESDVDSSTKLVVRSLDVNGEIDESVDRLMAIVGLPRRVSAG
;
A
#
# COMPACT_ATOMS: atom_id res chain seq x y z
N MET A 1 -22.87 -18.11 13.32
CA MET A 1 -21.44 -17.88 13.01
C MET A 1 -20.89 -18.86 11.97
N GLN A 2 -20.90 -20.18 12.22
CA GLN A 2 -20.35 -21.21 11.29
C GLN A 2 -20.91 -21.16 9.87
N ARG A 3 -22.23 -20.93 9.72
CA ARG A 3 -22.89 -20.86 8.40
C ARG A 3 -22.38 -19.69 7.53
N LEU A 4 -22.07 -18.55 8.15
CA LEU A 4 -21.57 -17.36 7.47
C LEU A 4 -20.13 -17.57 7.00
N LEU A 5 -19.29 -18.18 7.85
CA LEU A 5 -17.91 -18.55 7.50
C LEU A 5 -17.87 -19.57 6.37
N GLN A 6 -18.80 -20.53 6.35
CA GLN A 6 -18.90 -21.53 5.31
C GLN A 6 -19.39 -20.94 3.98
N GLN A 7 -20.29 -19.96 4.01
CA GLN A 7 -20.70 -19.20 2.83
C GLN A 7 -19.57 -18.33 2.27
N LEU A 8 -18.79 -17.66 3.14
CA LEU A 8 -17.61 -16.89 2.72
C LEU A 8 -16.54 -17.78 2.08
N ALA A 9 -16.24 -18.94 2.68
CA ALA A 9 -15.31 -19.91 2.10
C ALA A 9 -15.80 -20.45 0.73
N THR A 10 -17.11 -20.63 0.57
CA THR A 10 -17.71 -21.09 -0.69
C THR A 10 -17.62 -20.00 -1.77
N LEU A 11 -17.89 -18.75 -1.42
CA LEU A 11 -17.74 -17.59 -2.32
C LEU A 11 -16.27 -17.40 -2.72
N GLN A 12 -15.35 -17.52 -1.78
CA GLN A 12 -13.91 -17.40 -2.04
C GLN A 12 -13.43 -18.47 -3.02
N LYS A 13 -13.95 -19.70 -2.94
CA LYS A 13 -13.60 -20.80 -3.84
C LYS A 13 -14.26 -20.67 -5.23
N ALA A 14 -15.45 -20.09 -5.30
CA ALA A 14 -16.19 -19.89 -6.55
C ALA A 14 -15.65 -18.72 -7.39
N TYR A 15 -15.23 -17.63 -6.75
CA TYR A 15 -14.69 -16.45 -7.44
C TYR A 15 -13.17 -16.50 -7.66
N PHE A 16 -12.45 -17.38 -6.96
CA PHE A 16 -11.00 -17.58 -7.15
C PHE A 16 -10.68 -19.07 -7.40
N PRO A 17 -11.04 -19.62 -8.58
CA PRO A 17 -10.72 -21.00 -8.92
C PRO A 17 -9.21 -21.26 -8.79
N ALA A 18 -8.82 -22.48 -8.47
CA ALA A 18 -7.43 -22.89 -8.47
C ALA A 18 -6.88 -22.78 -9.91
N THR A 19 -6.01 -21.80 -10.14
CA THR A 19 -5.33 -21.59 -11.41
C THR A 19 -4.21 -22.61 -11.58
N ARG A 20 -3.95 -22.99 -12.83
CA ARG A 20 -2.93 -23.98 -13.22
C ARG A 20 -1.54 -23.55 -12.72
N PRO A 21 -0.62 -24.51 -12.46
CA PRO A 21 0.74 -24.18 -12.05
C PRO A 21 1.46 -23.43 -13.19
N ILE A 22 1.69 -22.14 -12.98
CA ILE A 22 2.53 -21.31 -13.84
C ILE A 22 3.99 -21.58 -13.46
N GLN A 23 4.85 -21.81 -14.46
CA GLN A 23 6.30 -21.97 -14.27
C GLN A 23 6.88 -20.68 -13.64
N ARG A 24 7.51 -20.84 -12.48
CA ARG A 24 7.88 -19.77 -11.54
C ARG A 24 9.30 -19.22 -11.78
N THR A 25 9.43 -17.90 -11.94
CA THR A 25 10.63 -17.07 -11.70
C THR A 25 10.23 -15.58 -11.66
N PRO A 26 10.89 -14.68 -10.89
CA PRO A 26 11.27 -14.74 -9.47
C PRO A 26 10.05 -14.57 -8.55
N GLY A 27 10.19 -14.82 -7.24
CA GLY A 27 9.08 -14.74 -6.28
C GLY A 27 8.39 -13.37 -6.27
N GLY A 28 7.08 -13.36 -6.00
CA GLY A 28 6.29 -12.13 -5.91
C GLY A 28 6.81 -11.18 -4.83
N MET A 29 6.21 -10.00 -4.75
CA MET A 29 6.62 -8.98 -3.77
C MET A 29 5.44 -8.10 -3.39
N ASP A 30 5.44 -7.64 -2.14
CA ASP A 30 4.55 -6.59 -1.67
C ASP A 30 5.39 -5.33 -1.40
N ILE A 31 5.01 -4.21 -2.02
CA ILE A 31 5.68 -2.91 -1.88
C ILE A 31 4.69 -1.93 -1.30
N VAL A 32 4.90 -1.53 -0.05
CA VAL A 32 4.09 -0.53 0.63
C VAL A 32 4.87 0.77 0.72
N LEU A 33 4.32 1.82 0.11
CA LEU A 33 4.82 3.19 0.29
C LEU A 33 3.98 3.85 1.39
N ASN A 34 4.55 4.02 2.58
CA ASN A 34 3.95 4.72 3.71
C ASN A 34 4.35 6.21 3.71
N GLY A 35 3.43 7.12 4.01
CA GLY A 35 3.75 8.55 4.00
C GLY A 35 2.54 9.44 4.22
N PHE A 36 2.75 10.71 4.57
CA PHE A 36 1.66 11.65 4.78
C PHE A 36 0.88 11.99 3.50
N PRO A 37 -0.39 12.44 3.59
CA PRO A 37 -1.18 12.83 2.43
C PRO A 37 -0.55 14.04 1.71
N GLY A 38 0.15 13.84 0.59
CA GLY A 38 0.92 14.94 -0.03
C GLY A 38 2.18 14.46 -0.71
N THR A 39 2.74 13.37 -0.21
CA THR A 39 4.04 12.83 -0.60
C THR A 39 4.08 12.20 -1.99
N GLY A 40 3.01 12.27 -2.79
CA GLY A 40 3.03 11.73 -4.17
C GLY A 40 2.92 10.22 -4.31
N LYS A 41 2.72 9.45 -3.21
CA LYS A 41 2.74 7.98 -3.21
C LYS A 41 1.94 7.31 -4.33
N CYS A 42 0.69 7.76 -4.53
CA CYS A 42 -0.18 7.19 -5.57
C CYS A 42 0.42 7.41 -6.95
N THR A 43 0.89 8.63 -7.23
CA THR A 43 1.52 9.01 -8.50
C THR A 43 2.83 8.25 -8.74
N ILE A 44 3.67 8.12 -7.71
CA ILE A 44 4.92 7.34 -7.79
C ILE A 44 4.61 5.88 -8.13
N LEU A 45 3.64 5.24 -7.45
CA LEU A 45 3.30 3.84 -7.72
C LEU A 45 2.54 3.64 -9.04
N GLU A 46 1.73 4.60 -9.47
CA GLU A 46 1.10 4.61 -10.80
C GLU A 46 2.16 4.62 -11.91
N GLN A 47 3.18 5.46 -11.75
CA GLN A 47 4.28 5.55 -12.72
C GLN A 47 5.19 4.33 -12.66
N LEU A 48 5.52 3.82 -11.48
CA LEU A 48 6.24 2.55 -11.32
C LEU A 48 5.50 1.43 -12.05
N LYS A 49 4.19 1.29 -11.84
CA LYS A 49 3.37 0.29 -12.51
C LYS A 49 3.44 0.42 -14.04
N ALA A 50 3.47 1.63 -14.58
CA ALA A 50 3.55 1.87 -16.02
C ALA A 50 4.92 1.49 -16.63
N LEU A 51 6.00 1.50 -15.83
CA LEU A 51 7.34 1.11 -16.27
C LEU A 51 7.59 -0.40 -16.22
N LEU A 52 6.83 -1.14 -15.43
CA LEU A 52 6.97 -2.57 -15.27
C LEU A 52 6.32 -3.34 -16.44
N PRO A 53 6.82 -4.55 -16.78
CA PRO A 53 6.23 -5.36 -17.84
C PRO A 53 4.75 -5.64 -17.62
N ALA A 54 3.96 -5.50 -18.67
CA ALA A 54 2.59 -6.00 -18.70
C ALA A 54 2.64 -7.46 -19.16
N ASP A 55 2.86 -8.38 -18.23
CA ASP A 55 2.75 -9.83 -18.43
C ASP A 55 1.67 -10.41 -17.51
N ASP A 56 1.58 -11.74 -17.45
CA ASP A 56 0.62 -12.45 -16.59
C ASP A 56 0.80 -12.13 -15.09
N THR A 57 1.93 -11.54 -14.69
CA THR A 57 2.25 -11.05 -13.33
C THR A 57 2.23 -9.52 -13.23
N SER A 58 1.50 -8.85 -14.11
CA SER A 58 1.34 -7.38 -14.14
C SER A 58 1.13 -6.79 -12.74
N PRO A 59 1.82 -5.69 -12.39
CA PRO A 59 1.72 -5.13 -11.05
C PRO A 59 0.32 -4.62 -10.72
N LEU A 60 -0.12 -4.95 -9.51
CA LEU A 60 -1.42 -4.57 -8.98
C LEU A 60 -1.25 -3.37 -8.05
N LEU A 61 -1.91 -2.26 -8.35
CA LEU A 61 -1.88 -1.07 -7.51
C LEU A 61 -3.13 -0.99 -6.65
N LEU A 62 -2.95 -1.13 -5.34
CA LEU A 62 -3.95 -0.98 -4.30
C LEU A 62 -3.69 0.29 -3.50
N HIS A 63 -4.13 1.43 -4.02
CA HIS A 63 -4.05 2.66 -3.25
C HIS A 63 -5.06 2.65 -2.07
N ASN A 64 -4.68 3.21 -0.91
CA ASN A 64 -5.44 3.12 0.34
C ASN A 64 -6.94 3.45 0.21
N HIS A 65 -7.30 4.40 -0.66
CA HIS A 65 -8.69 4.78 -0.93
C HIS A 65 -9.58 3.62 -1.40
N LEU A 66 -9.04 2.58 -2.05
CA LEU A 66 -9.82 1.37 -2.40
C LEU A 66 -10.28 0.58 -1.16
N LEU A 67 -9.60 0.75 -0.03
CA LEU A 67 -9.91 0.11 1.24
C LEU A 67 -10.69 1.03 2.20
N ILE A 68 -10.67 2.34 1.95
CA ILE A 68 -11.28 3.36 2.83
C ILE A 68 -12.62 3.85 2.28
N ASP A 69 -12.68 4.19 1.00
CA ASP A 69 -13.83 4.90 0.42
C ASP A 69 -15.15 4.12 0.53
N PRO A 70 -15.20 2.77 0.42
CA PRO A 70 -16.43 2.03 0.66
C PRO A 70 -16.99 2.22 2.08
N ALA A 71 -16.11 2.32 3.08
CA ALA A 71 -16.52 2.58 4.45
C ALA A 71 -16.91 4.05 4.65
N ALA A 72 -16.20 4.99 4.03
CA ALA A 72 -16.52 6.42 4.07
C ALA A 72 -17.88 6.74 3.44
N ALA A 73 -18.28 6.00 2.41
CA ALA A 73 -19.58 6.15 1.76
C ALA A 73 -20.76 5.75 2.66
N LEU A 74 -20.56 4.82 3.60
CA LEU A 74 -21.59 4.36 4.54
C LEU A 74 -21.51 5.08 5.90
N TYR A 75 -20.30 5.39 6.36
CA TYR A 75 -20.02 6.04 7.64
C TYR A 75 -19.03 7.20 7.42
N PRO A 76 -19.52 8.41 7.09
CA PRO A 76 -18.66 9.54 6.69
C PRO A 76 -17.83 10.16 7.82
N ASP A 77 -18.25 9.98 9.07
CA ASP A 77 -17.74 10.67 10.26
C ASP A 77 -16.50 10.00 10.89
N ARG A 78 -15.95 8.94 10.28
CA ARG A 78 -14.87 8.12 10.85
C ARG A 78 -15.20 7.58 12.25
N SER A 79 -16.47 7.27 12.50
CA SER A 79 -16.96 6.58 13.70
C SER A 79 -16.32 5.19 13.91
N GLU A 80 -16.59 4.57 15.06
CA GLU A 80 -16.15 3.19 15.31
C GLU A 80 -16.68 2.22 14.24
N ASP A 81 -17.92 2.41 13.76
CA ASP A 81 -18.50 1.62 12.67
C ASP A 81 -17.72 1.78 11.36
N HIS A 82 -17.25 2.99 11.06
CA HIS A 82 -16.36 3.24 9.93
C HIS A 82 -15.06 2.41 10.04
N HIS A 83 -14.40 2.46 11.20
CA HIS A 83 -13.15 1.75 11.43
C HIS A 83 -13.34 0.23 11.42
N MET A 84 -14.41 -0.27 12.03
CA MET A 84 -14.79 -1.68 12.01
C MET A 84 -15.06 -2.16 10.57
N LEU A 85 -15.78 -1.39 9.76
CA LEU A 85 -16.04 -1.76 8.37
C LEU A 85 -14.75 -1.79 7.54
N ARG A 86 -13.87 -0.79 7.70
CA ARG A 86 -12.54 -0.81 7.06
C ARG A 86 -11.77 -2.07 7.40
N ARG A 87 -11.78 -2.50 8.66
CA ARG A 87 -11.13 -3.76 9.08
C ARG A 87 -11.75 -4.98 8.40
N ARG A 88 -13.08 -5.08 8.38
CA ARG A 88 -13.79 -6.20 7.71
C ARG A 88 -13.52 -6.27 6.21
N ILE A 89 -13.38 -5.12 5.54
CA ILE A 89 -12.98 -5.07 4.12
C ILE A 89 -11.59 -5.71 3.96
N ARG A 90 -10.63 -5.34 4.81
CA ARG A 90 -9.26 -5.88 4.75
C ARG A 90 -9.20 -7.37 5.09
N GLU A 91 -10.01 -7.86 6.04
CA GLU A 91 -10.12 -9.28 6.36
C GLU A 91 -10.50 -10.13 5.13
N VAL A 92 -11.20 -9.57 4.15
CA VAL A 92 -11.53 -10.23 2.87
C VAL A 92 -10.45 -10.00 1.81
N VAL A 93 -9.94 -8.77 1.69
CA VAL A 93 -9.01 -8.39 0.63
C VAL A 93 -7.60 -8.93 0.85
N PHE A 94 -7.09 -8.93 2.09
CA PHE A 94 -5.72 -9.29 2.41
C PHE A 94 -5.38 -10.76 2.09
N PRO A 95 -6.27 -11.74 2.36
CA PRO A 95 -6.06 -13.11 1.88
C PRO A 95 -5.91 -13.22 0.36
N CYS A 96 -6.60 -12.40 -0.42
CA CYS A 96 -6.45 -12.37 -1.88
C CYS A 96 -5.09 -11.80 -2.29
N ILE A 97 -4.65 -10.71 -1.65
CA ILE A 97 -3.32 -10.12 -1.87
C ILE A 97 -2.23 -11.14 -1.57
N ARG A 98 -2.33 -11.84 -0.43
CA ARG A 98 -1.39 -12.90 -0.05
C ARG A 98 -1.25 -13.95 -1.15
N ARG A 99 -2.38 -14.46 -1.66
CA ARG A 99 -2.37 -15.45 -2.74
C ARG A 99 -1.69 -14.92 -4.00
N LEU A 100 -1.96 -13.67 -4.38
CA LEU A 100 -1.35 -13.03 -5.55
C LEU A 100 0.18 -12.96 -5.42
N VAL A 101 0.70 -12.52 -4.26
CA VAL A 101 2.16 -12.44 -4.08
C VAL A 101 2.81 -13.83 -4.00
N GLU A 102 2.12 -14.84 -3.45
CA GLU A 102 2.56 -16.25 -3.48
C GLU A 102 2.54 -16.85 -4.90
N GLU A 103 1.66 -16.35 -5.77
CA GLU A 103 1.57 -16.69 -7.20
C GLU A 103 2.60 -15.97 -8.07
N GLY A 104 3.36 -15.01 -7.50
CA GLY A 104 4.44 -14.30 -8.20
C GLY A 104 4.11 -12.85 -8.58
N HIS A 105 2.94 -12.34 -8.23
CA HIS A 105 2.57 -10.97 -8.57
C HIS A 105 3.34 -9.93 -7.75
N ILE A 106 3.55 -8.77 -8.37
CA ILE A 106 3.99 -7.54 -7.69
C ILE A 106 2.74 -6.79 -7.21
N VAL A 107 2.60 -6.61 -5.90
CA VAL A 107 1.54 -5.79 -5.32
C VAL A 107 2.14 -4.48 -4.81
N LEU A 108 1.55 -3.36 -5.22
CA LEU A 108 1.94 -2.01 -4.88
C LEU A 108 0.83 -1.41 -4.01
N MET A 109 1.16 -0.94 -2.81
CA MET A 109 0.19 -0.38 -1.87
C MET A 109 0.62 1.00 -1.38
N THR A 110 -0.34 1.87 -1.12
CA THR A 110 -0.07 3.13 -0.40
C THR A 110 -0.63 3.05 1.02
N ALA A 111 0.09 3.64 1.96
CA ALA A 111 -0.31 3.74 3.36
C ALA A 111 -0.01 5.13 3.95
N CYS A 112 -0.63 5.42 5.09
CA CYS A 112 -0.35 6.58 5.93
C CYS A 112 -0.65 6.14 7.37
N LEU A 113 0.27 5.37 7.95
CA LEU A 113 0.11 4.78 9.27
C LEU A 113 0.98 5.52 10.28
N ALA A 114 0.35 6.01 11.35
CA ALA A 114 0.99 6.69 12.47
C ALA A 114 1.47 5.70 13.53
N ALA A 115 2.66 5.91 14.06
CA ALA A 115 3.28 5.08 15.11
C ALA A 115 2.59 5.25 16.47
N ASP A 116 1.95 6.40 16.69
CA ASP A 116 1.25 6.77 17.91
C ASP A 116 -0.27 6.46 17.88
N ASP A 117 -0.77 5.80 16.84
CA ASP A 117 -2.15 5.30 16.78
C ASP A 117 -2.18 3.75 16.82
N ALA A 118 -2.86 3.20 17.82
CA ALA A 118 -2.93 1.75 18.03
C ALA A 118 -3.66 1.00 16.90
N ARG A 119 -4.58 1.65 16.18
CA ARG A 119 -5.28 1.05 15.04
C ARG A 119 -4.37 1.02 13.81
N ASP A 120 -3.55 2.04 13.63
CA ASP A 120 -2.53 2.06 12.59
C ASP A 120 -1.43 1.03 12.87
N ALA A 121 -1.02 0.87 14.13
CA ALA A 121 -0.11 -0.21 14.54
C ALA A 121 -0.71 -1.60 14.26
N ALA A 122 -1.99 -1.81 14.57
CA ALA A 122 -2.69 -3.06 14.23
C ALA A 122 -2.77 -3.27 12.71
N PHE A 123 -3.03 -2.21 11.94
CA PHE A 123 -3.07 -2.28 10.49
C PHE A 123 -1.69 -2.61 9.88
N PHE A 124 -0.61 -2.08 10.45
CA PHE A 124 0.75 -2.50 10.09
C PHE A 124 0.98 -4.00 10.33
N GLN A 125 0.50 -4.55 11.46
CA GLN A 125 0.57 -6.00 11.73
C GLN A 125 -0.21 -6.83 10.70
N GLU A 126 -1.34 -6.31 10.20
CA GLU A 126 -2.07 -6.96 9.10
C GLU A 126 -1.22 -7.04 7.81
N HIS A 127 -0.44 -6.00 7.49
CA HIS A 127 0.50 -6.03 6.35
C HIS A 127 1.61 -7.07 6.54
N LEU A 128 2.21 -7.18 7.73
CA LEU A 128 3.17 -8.25 8.02
C LEU A 128 2.55 -9.64 7.81
N GLY A 129 1.27 -9.79 8.17
CA GLY A 129 0.49 -11.02 7.96
C GLY A 129 0.35 -11.44 6.49
N LEU A 130 0.44 -10.50 5.53
CA LEU A 130 0.37 -10.82 4.11
C LEU A 130 1.50 -11.75 3.68
N VAL A 131 2.71 -11.52 4.19
CA VAL A 131 3.94 -12.22 3.77
C VAL A 131 4.49 -13.20 4.81
N ARG A 132 3.93 -13.22 6.02
CA ARG A 132 4.38 -14.14 7.08
C ARG A 132 4.38 -15.59 6.61
N GLY A 133 5.53 -16.26 6.68
CA GLY A 133 5.72 -17.67 6.33
C GLY A 133 5.73 -17.98 4.83
N THR A 134 5.72 -16.99 3.92
CA THR A 134 5.69 -17.23 2.47
C THR A 134 7.07 -17.13 1.81
N GLY A 135 8.05 -16.52 2.49
CA GLY A 135 9.34 -16.14 1.90
C GLY A 135 9.27 -14.95 0.94
N VAL A 136 8.07 -14.42 0.66
CA VAL A 136 7.85 -13.20 -0.12
C VAL A 136 8.37 -12.01 0.70
N PRO A 137 9.15 -11.10 0.10
CA PRO A 137 9.53 -9.86 0.77
C PRO A 137 8.36 -8.88 0.83
N LEU A 138 8.19 -8.26 2.00
CA LEU A 138 7.45 -7.01 2.17
C LEU A 138 8.45 -5.86 2.22
N TYR A 139 8.39 -4.98 1.23
CA TYR A 139 9.13 -3.72 1.22
C TYR A 139 8.28 -2.63 1.90
N TRP A 140 8.65 -2.25 3.11
CA TRP A 140 8.05 -1.13 3.82
C TRP A 140 8.89 0.12 3.61
N ILE A 141 8.38 1.05 2.80
CA ILE A 141 9.14 2.23 2.37
C ILE A 141 8.48 3.48 2.92
N THR A 142 9.18 4.22 3.77
CA THR A 142 8.69 5.50 4.31
C THR A 142 9.09 6.65 3.40
N ALA A 143 8.09 7.30 2.78
CA ALA A 143 8.27 8.45 1.91
C ALA A 143 8.41 9.74 2.73
N TYR A 144 9.58 10.36 2.67
CA TYR A 144 9.90 11.63 3.30
C TYR A 144 9.73 12.80 2.33
N CYS A 145 8.98 13.81 2.74
CA CYS A 145 8.81 15.05 2.00
C CYS A 145 8.89 16.21 2.99
N GLU A 146 9.67 17.23 2.66
CA GLU A 146 9.75 18.47 3.40
C GLU A 146 8.38 19.10 3.55
N GLN A 147 8.11 19.64 4.73
CA GLN A 147 6.81 20.18 5.09
C GLN A 147 6.35 21.28 4.11
N THR A 148 7.25 22.17 3.71
CA THR A 148 6.98 23.25 2.75
C THR A 148 6.48 22.71 1.41
N ARG A 149 7.16 21.69 0.86
CA ARG A 149 6.76 20.98 -0.37
C ARG A 149 5.44 20.24 -0.20
N LEU A 150 5.24 19.59 0.95
CA LEU A 150 4.02 18.84 1.25
C LEU A 150 2.79 19.76 1.25
N MET A 151 2.90 20.94 1.87
CA MET A 151 1.85 21.96 1.88
C MET A 151 1.56 22.49 0.47
N GLN A 152 2.58 22.74 -0.35
CA GLN A 152 2.35 23.14 -1.75
C GLN A 152 1.60 22.04 -2.53
N ARG A 153 1.98 20.78 -2.36
CA ARG A 153 1.36 19.64 -3.07
C ARG A 153 -0.07 19.38 -2.62
N VAL A 154 -0.42 19.64 -1.36
CA VAL A 154 -1.78 19.43 -0.84
C VAL A 154 -2.81 20.34 -1.52
N GLN A 155 -2.38 21.52 -1.96
CA GLN A 155 -3.20 22.51 -2.66
C GLN A 155 -3.06 22.46 -4.18
N SER A 156 -2.22 21.56 -4.71
CA SER A 156 -2.00 21.48 -6.15
C SER A 156 -3.29 21.23 -6.92
N HIS A 157 -3.41 21.88 -8.09
CA HIS A 157 -4.63 21.85 -8.89
C HIS A 157 -5.05 20.41 -9.24
N GLY A 158 -4.09 19.56 -9.62
CA GLY A 158 -4.33 18.15 -9.93
C GLY A 158 -4.80 17.31 -8.74
N ARG A 159 -4.52 17.73 -7.50
CA ARG A 159 -5.03 17.07 -6.30
C ARG A 159 -6.44 17.53 -5.95
N VAL A 160 -6.67 18.84 -5.96
CA VAL A 160 -7.98 19.47 -5.67
C VAL A 160 -9.05 18.98 -6.64
N HIS A 161 -8.69 18.81 -7.92
CA HIS A 161 -9.61 18.39 -8.97
C HIS A 161 -9.55 16.90 -9.29
N SER A 162 -8.89 16.08 -8.45
CA SER A 162 -8.73 14.64 -8.72
C SER A 162 -10.03 13.83 -8.59
N GLY A 163 -11.15 14.43 -8.19
CA GLY A 163 -12.44 13.77 -7.96
C GLY A 163 -12.45 12.76 -6.81
N LYS A 164 -11.31 12.57 -6.12
CA LYS A 164 -11.13 11.65 -4.99
C LYS A 164 -11.28 12.41 -3.66
N THR A 165 -11.63 11.71 -2.59
CA THR A 165 -11.76 12.20 -1.19
C THR A 165 -10.41 12.52 -0.53
N LYS A 166 -9.48 13.12 -1.29
CA LYS A 166 -8.12 13.43 -0.82
C LYS A 166 -8.14 14.63 0.12
N LEU A 167 -7.28 14.59 1.15
CA LEU A 167 -7.03 15.76 2.01
C LEU A 167 -6.43 16.90 1.17
N THR A 168 -7.07 18.07 1.17
CA THR A 168 -6.66 19.29 0.45
C THR A 168 -6.46 20.50 1.36
N ASP A 169 -6.93 20.42 2.61
CA ASP A 169 -6.74 21.49 3.61
C ASP A 169 -5.33 21.43 4.21
N PRO A 170 -4.49 22.49 4.03
CA PRO A 170 -3.15 22.55 4.60
C PRO A 170 -3.14 22.57 6.12
N SER A 171 -4.14 23.17 6.77
CA SER A 171 -4.13 23.29 8.23
C SER A 171 -4.34 21.94 8.91
N THR A 172 -5.27 21.12 8.39
CA THR A 172 -5.43 19.73 8.80
C THR A 172 -4.18 18.89 8.51
N LEU A 173 -3.54 19.08 7.35
CA LEU A 173 -2.29 18.37 7.03
C LEU A 173 -1.15 18.77 7.97
N GLN A 174 -0.98 20.07 8.25
CA GLN A 174 0.02 20.60 9.17
C GLN A 174 -0.16 19.97 10.55
N LYS A 175 -1.38 19.98 11.07
CA LYS A 175 -1.71 19.32 12.34
C LYS A 175 -1.36 17.84 12.32
N LEU A 176 -1.66 17.13 11.23
CA LEU A 176 -1.34 15.70 11.10
C LEU A 176 0.17 15.45 11.18
N VAL A 177 0.97 16.24 10.46
CA VAL A 177 2.43 16.12 10.42
C VAL A 177 3.07 16.49 11.77
N ASP A 178 2.54 17.51 12.44
CA ASP A 178 3.08 17.98 13.72
C ASP A 178 2.70 17.05 14.89
N THR A 179 1.55 16.36 14.78
CA THR A 179 1.04 15.49 15.85
C THR A 179 1.62 14.09 15.76
N HIS A 180 1.75 13.55 14.55
CA HIS A 180 2.02 12.13 14.36
C HIS A 180 3.41 11.88 13.77
N ARG A 181 3.96 10.71 14.11
CA ARG A 181 5.12 10.16 13.38
C ARG A 181 4.65 8.95 12.59
N LEU A 182 5.21 8.75 11.40
CA LEU A 182 4.90 7.57 10.61
C LEU A 182 5.52 6.32 11.24
N ILE A 183 4.89 5.16 11.01
CA ILE A 183 5.49 3.86 11.35
C ILE A 183 6.77 3.65 10.54
N GLU A 184 7.89 3.56 11.26
CA GLU A 184 9.23 3.22 10.80
C GLU A 184 9.69 1.98 11.60
N PRO A 185 9.38 0.76 11.12
CA PRO A 185 9.71 -0.46 11.84
C PRO A 185 11.20 -0.76 11.73
N GLU A 186 11.76 -1.49 12.68
CA GLU A 186 13.08 -2.09 12.53
C GLU A 186 12.95 -3.52 11.98
N GLU A 187 13.93 -3.99 11.20
CA GLU A 187 13.94 -5.37 10.70
C GLU A 187 13.99 -6.39 11.87
N SER A 188 14.46 -5.97 13.04
CA SER A 188 14.45 -6.76 14.29
C SER A 188 13.09 -6.84 14.98
N ASP A 189 12.13 -5.99 14.62
CA ASP A 189 10.79 -5.97 15.24
C ASP A 189 9.88 -7.09 14.75
N VAL A 190 10.29 -7.81 13.69
CA VAL A 190 9.49 -8.86 13.07
C VAL A 190 9.99 -10.26 13.38
N ASP A 191 9.04 -11.19 13.43
CA ASP A 191 9.35 -12.60 13.60
C ASP A 191 10.19 -13.13 12.43
N SER A 192 11.02 -14.16 12.68
CA SER A 192 11.94 -14.71 11.68
C SER A 192 11.26 -15.36 10.46
N SER A 193 9.93 -15.54 10.49
CA SER A 193 9.16 -16.07 9.37
C SER A 193 8.67 -14.96 8.42
N THR A 194 8.92 -13.70 8.74
CA THR A 194 8.53 -12.53 7.95
C THR A 194 9.77 -11.87 7.33
N LYS A 195 9.82 -11.80 6.00
CA LYS A 195 10.89 -11.09 5.28
C LYS A 195 10.51 -9.63 5.09
N LEU A 196 10.79 -8.80 6.10
CA LEU A 196 10.60 -7.35 6.03
C LEU A 196 11.88 -6.67 5.51
N VAL A 197 11.73 -5.75 4.56
CA VAL A 197 12.79 -4.86 4.10
C VAL A 197 12.34 -3.43 4.34
N VAL A 198 13.02 -2.72 5.24
CA VAL A 198 12.63 -1.35 5.62
C VAL A 198 13.56 -0.33 4.99
N ARG A 199 13.01 0.63 4.24
CA ARG A 199 13.81 1.71 3.62
C ARG A 199 13.09 3.04 3.71
N SER A 200 13.83 4.12 3.49
CA SER A 200 13.27 5.46 3.32
C SER A 200 13.41 5.89 1.87
N LEU A 201 12.49 6.77 1.43
CA LEU A 201 12.52 7.37 0.10
C LEU A 201 12.31 8.87 0.25
N ASP A 202 13.32 9.66 -0.09
CA ASP A 202 13.18 11.11 -0.27
C ASP A 202 12.40 11.38 -1.57
N VAL A 203 11.26 12.06 -1.45
CA VAL A 203 10.35 12.40 -2.54
C VAL A 203 10.20 13.92 -2.76
N ASN A 204 11.20 14.71 -2.34
CA ASN A 204 11.20 16.17 -2.53
C ASN A 204 11.43 16.60 -3.98
N GLY A 205 12.15 15.77 -4.74
CA GLY A 205 12.44 15.99 -6.15
C GLY A 205 11.27 15.65 -7.08
N GLU A 206 11.61 15.43 -8.34
CA GLU A 206 10.66 15.04 -9.39
C GLU A 206 10.18 13.59 -9.19
N ILE A 207 9.01 13.28 -9.76
CA ILE A 207 8.43 11.93 -9.63
C ILE A 207 9.34 10.89 -10.26
N ASP A 208 9.90 11.17 -11.44
CA ASP A 208 10.80 10.24 -12.16
C ASP A 208 12.00 9.83 -11.30
N GLU A 209 12.63 10.79 -10.60
CA GLU A 209 13.75 10.51 -9.70
C GLU A 209 13.32 9.63 -8.52
N SER A 210 12.12 9.89 -7.98
CA SER A 210 11.54 9.10 -6.89
C SER A 210 11.24 7.66 -7.33
N VAL A 211 10.75 7.49 -8.55
CA VAL A 211 10.48 6.17 -9.16
C VAL A 211 11.78 5.42 -9.41
N ASP A 212 12.81 6.08 -9.95
CA ASP A 212 14.11 5.46 -10.21
C ASP A 212 14.76 4.96 -8.92
N ARG A 213 14.73 5.79 -7.86
CA ARG A 213 15.22 5.40 -6.53
C ARG A 213 14.42 4.26 -5.94
N LEU A 214 13.09 4.28 -6.07
CA LEU A 214 12.23 3.20 -5.61
C LEU A 214 12.56 1.89 -6.34
N MET A 215 12.70 1.91 -7.66
CA MET A 215 13.09 0.73 -8.45
C MET A 215 14.44 0.17 -8.00
N ALA A 216 15.43 1.04 -7.75
CA ALA A 216 16.73 0.63 -7.24
C ALA A 216 16.64 -0.01 -5.84
N ILE A 217 15.82 0.55 -4.94
CA ILE A 217 15.59 0.01 -3.59
C ILE A 217 15.03 -1.41 -3.64
N VAL A 218 14.06 -1.66 -4.52
CA VAL A 218 13.37 -2.96 -4.61
C VAL A 218 13.99 -3.93 -5.61
N GLY A 219 15.07 -3.51 -6.29
CA GLY A 219 15.79 -4.34 -7.27
C GLY A 219 15.03 -4.59 -8.58
N LEU A 220 14.15 -3.68 -8.98
CA LEU A 220 13.39 -3.79 -10.24
C LEU A 220 14.16 -3.15 -11.40
N PRO A 221 14.30 -3.85 -12.55
CA PRO A 221 15.04 -3.33 -13.69
C PRO A 221 14.26 -2.21 -14.40
N ARG A 222 14.95 -1.14 -14.79
CA ARG A 222 14.38 -0.05 -15.59
C ARG A 222 14.19 -0.52 -17.03
N ARG A 223 13.04 -0.22 -17.65
CA ARG A 223 12.94 -0.25 -19.12
C ARG A 223 13.92 0.78 -19.70
N VAL A 224 14.89 0.32 -20.49
CA VAL A 224 15.52 1.20 -21.48
C VAL A 224 14.52 1.27 -22.62
N SER A 225 13.96 2.45 -22.88
CA SER A 225 13.12 2.67 -24.06
C SER A 225 13.91 2.22 -25.29
N ALA A 226 13.37 1.26 -26.06
CA ALA A 226 13.90 1.01 -27.40
C ALA A 226 13.71 2.31 -28.20
N GLY A 227 14.82 2.90 -28.63
CA GLY A 227 14.84 4.10 -29.46
C GLY A 227 14.30 3.85 -30.85
#